data_AF-A0AAD1KZW0-F1
#
_entry.id   AF-A0AAD1KZW0-F1
#
_cell.length_a   1.000
_cell.length_b   1.000
_cell.length_c   1.000
_cell.angle_alpha   90.00
_cell.angle_beta   90.00
_cell.angle_gamma   90.00
#
_symmetry.space_group_name_H-M   'P 1'
#
loop_
_entity.id
_entity.type
_entity.pdbx_description
1 polymer ?
#
loop_
_entity_poly.entity_id
_entity_poly.type
_entity_poly.pdbx_seq_one_letter_code
_entity_poly.pdbx_strand_id
1 'polypeptide(L)'
;MMFVLIGLMLQGFCWDFFFTVGDIYVDRKAAPEIKAQAQSLRFIVSNGVGLLFASTVCGQIFNNTVTEQGPESLPQWETFWLVSAGVAAVVSVFFLIFFRDDISKRKTDLTLKKANS
;
A
#
# COMPACT_ATOMS: atom_id res chain seq x y z
N MET A 1 23.48 13.61 1.50
CA MET A 1 22.56 14.19 0.47
C MET A 1 22.08 13.18 -0.58
N MET A 2 22.95 12.38 -1.22
CA MET A 2 22.52 11.46 -2.31
C MET A 2 21.41 10.47 -1.88
N PHE A 3 21.55 9.85 -0.70
CA PHE A 3 20.56 8.88 -0.19
C PHE A 3 19.16 9.48 0.01
N VAL A 4 19.08 10.76 0.40
CA VAL A 4 17.80 11.46 0.58
C VAL A 4 17.12 11.73 -0.77
N LEU A 5 17.90 12.10 -1.79
CA LEU A 5 17.37 12.33 -3.15
C LEU A 5 16.82 11.03 -3.75
N ILE A 6 17.57 9.92 -3.61
CA ILE A 6 17.11 8.60 -4.05
C ILE A 6 15.84 8.19 -3.30
N GLY A 7 15.79 8.40 -1.98
CA GLY A 7 14.60 8.12 -1.17
C GLY A 7 13.38 8.92 -1.63
N LEU A 8 13.56 10.22 -1.93
CA LEU A 8 12.47 11.09 -2.38
C LEU A 8 11.94 10.69 -3.76
N MET A 9 12.82 10.31 -4.68
CA MET A 9 12.43 9.80 -6.01
C MET A 9 11.70 8.47 -5.90
N LEU A 10 12.22 7.53 -5.11
CA LEU A 10 11.61 6.22 -4.91
C LEU A 10 10.24 6.35 -4.26
N GLN A 11 10.09 7.26 -3.30
CA GLN A 11 8.80 7.49 -2.65
C GLN A 11 7.74 7.98 -3.63
N GLY A 12 8.07 8.93 -4.52
CA GLY A 12 7.16 9.40 -5.56
C GLY A 12 6.75 8.27 -6.52
N PHE A 13 7.71 7.44 -6.93
CA PHE A 13 7.45 6.28 -7.79
C PHE A 13 6.53 5.25 -7.10
N CYS A 14 6.83 4.85 -5.87
CA CYS A 14 6.00 3.90 -5.12
C CYS A 14 4.58 4.42 -4.89
N TRP A 15 4.44 5.73 -4.63
CA TRP A 15 3.14 6.37 -4.46
C TRP A 15 2.30 6.26 -5.73
N ASP A 16 2.84 6.65 -6.89
CA ASP A 16 2.11 6.59 -8.16
C ASP A 16 1.68 5.16 -8.51
N PHE A 17 2.59 4.18 -8.41
CA PHE A 17 2.24 2.79 -8.69
C PHE A 17 1.14 2.26 -7.77
N PHE A 18 1.22 2.57 -6.48
CA PHE A 18 0.20 2.13 -5.55
C PHE A 18 -1.15 2.76 -5.91
N PHE A 19 -1.21 4.07 -6.13
CA PHE A 19 -2.47 4.76 -6.41
C PHE A 19 -3.01 4.46 -7.82
N THR A 20 -2.23 4.68 -8.86
CA THR A 20 -2.67 4.51 -10.26
C THR A 20 -3.04 3.06 -10.58
N VAL A 21 -2.26 2.06 -10.16
CA VAL A 21 -2.59 0.64 -10.43
C VAL A 21 -3.85 0.22 -9.66
N GLY A 22 -4.01 0.68 -8.41
CA GLY A 22 -5.19 0.36 -7.63
C GLY A 22 -6.46 0.97 -8.20
N ASP A 23 -6.40 2.17 -8.76
CA ASP A 23 -7.56 2.80 -9.42
C ASP A 23 -7.93 2.05 -10.70
N ILE A 24 -6.94 1.66 -11.52
CA ILE A 24 -7.15 0.81 -12.70
C ILE A 24 -7.79 -0.54 -12.30
N TYR A 25 -7.36 -1.13 -11.18
CA TYR A 25 -7.92 -2.40 -10.69
C TYR A 25 -9.37 -2.24 -10.23
N VAL A 26 -9.67 -1.18 -9.46
CA VAL A 26 -11.03 -0.85 -9.01
C VAL A 26 -11.94 -0.60 -10.22
N ASP A 27 -11.50 0.15 -11.21
CA ASP A 27 -12.26 0.45 -12.43
C ASP A 27 -12.56 -0.79 -13.28
N ARG A 28 -11.67 -1.78 -13.28
CA ARG A 28 -11.87 -3.07 -13.95
C ARG A 28 -12.87 -3.96 -13.22
N LYS A 29 -12.98 -3.83 -11.90
CA LYS A 29 -13.85 -4.68 -11.06
C LYS A 29 -15.23 -4.08 -10.80
N ALA A 30 -15.34 -2.74 -10.79
CA ALA A 30 -16.58 -2.01 -10.55
C ALA A 30 -17.46 -1.87 -11.81
N ALA A 31 -18.78 -1.97 -11.62
CA ALA A 31 -19.75 -1.68 -12.68
C ALA A 31 -19.70 -0.19 -13.07
N PRO A 32 -19.96 0.18 -14.34
CA PRO A 32 -19.79 1.54 -14.86
C PRO A 32 -20.53 2.62 -14.04
N GLU A 33 -21.65 2.27 -13.43
CA GLU A 33 -22.48 3.19 -12.62
C GLU A 33 -21.85 3.54 -11.26
N ILE A 34 -20.97 2.69 -10.72
CA ILE A 34 -20.40 2.85 -9.36
C ILE A 34 -18.88 3.10 -9.38
N LYS A 35 -18.26 3.28 -10.54
CA LYS A 35 -16.80 3.48 -10.65
C LYS A 35 -16.30 4.67 -9.83
N ALA A 36 -16.95 5.84 -10.00
CA ALA A 36 -16.58 7.05 -9.28
C ALA A 36 -16.74 6.91 -7.75
N GLN A 37 -17.74 6.14 -7.30
CA GLN A 37 -17.95 5.85 -5.87
C GLN A 37 -16.90 4.88 -5.33
N ALA A 38 -16.50 3.89 -6.12
CA ALA A 38 -15.48 2.92 -5.72
C ALA A 38 -14.07 3.55 -5.65
N GLN A 39 -13.76 4.48 -6.56
CA GLN A 39 -12.51 5.25 -6.54
C GLN A 39 -12.42 6.15 -5.29
N SER A 40 -13.48 6.90 -4.96
CA SER A 40 -13.48 7.75 -3.77
C SER A 40 -13.44 6.94 -2.47
N LEU A 41 -14.13 5.79 -2.42
CA LEU A 41 -14.06 4.88 -1.28
C LEU A 41 -12.62 4.37 -1.07
N ARG A 42 -11.94 3.96 -2.14
CA ARG A 42 -10.54 3.53 -2.09
C ARG A 42 -9.65 4.64 -1.55
N PHE A 43 -9.85 5.86 -2.01
CA PHE A 43 -9.08 7.01 -1.53
C PHE A 43 -9.30 7.25 -0.03
N ILE A 44 -10.55 7.20 0.45
CA ILE A 44 -10.89 7.36 1.88
C ILE A 44 -10.31 6.23 2.73
N VAL A 45 -10.36 4.99 2.24
CA VAL A 45 -9.79 3.84 2.95
C VAL A 45 -8.27 3.99 3.07
N SER A 46 -7.58 4.39 2.01
CA SER A 46 -6.11 4.53 2.02
C SER A 46 -5.64 5.78 2.78
N ASN A 47 -6.16 6.95 2.44
CA ASN A 47 -5.68 8.24 2.95
C ASN A 47 -6.45 8.76 4.17
N GLY A 48 -7.64 8.21 4.44
CA GLY A 48 -8.41 8.50 5.65
C GLY A 48 -8.12 7.48 6.73
N VAL A 49 -8.82 6.35 6.68
CA VAL A 49 -8.77 5.33 7.75
C VAL A 49 -7.39 4.69 7.85
N GLY A 50 -6.78 4.34 6.71
CA GLY A 50 -5.46 3.72 6.65
C GLY A 50 -4.38 4.62 7.24
N LEU A 51 -4.43 5.91 6.94
CA LEU A 51 -3.50 6.90 7.50
C LEU A 51 -3.68 7.06 9.02
N LEU A 52 -4.92 7.12 9.52
CA LEU A 52 -5.21 7.23 10.95
C LEU A 52 -4.71 6.01 11.73
N PHE A 53 -4.90 4.80 11.18
CA PHE A 53 -4.39 3.58 11.77
C PHE A 53 -2.86 3.57 11.76
N ALA A 54 -2.25 3.86 10.60
CA ALA A 54 -0.80 3.89 10.42
C ALA A 54 -0.13 4.92 11.34
N SER A 55 -0.70 6.11 11.49
CA SER A 55 -0.14 7.16 12.34
C SER A 55 -0.20 6.80 13.82
N THR A 56 -1.26 6.14 14.27
CA THR A 56 -1.38 5.67 15.67
C THR A 56 -0.32 4.62 15.98
N VAL A 57 -0.19 3.61 15.11
CA VAL A 57 0.82 2.54 15.26
C VAL A 57 2.23 3.11 15.20
N CYS A 58 2.50 3.98 14.24
CA CYS A 58 3.80 4.64 14.08
C CYS A 58 4.14 5.52 15.30
N GLY A 59 3.17 6.25 15.84
CA GLY A 59 3.35 7.06 17.05
C GLY A 59 3.67 6.23 18.29
N GLN A 60 3.04 5.07 18.45
CA GLN A 60 3.38 4.13 19.54
C GLN A 60 4.79 3.56 19.40
N ILE A 61 5.18 3.16 18.18
CA ILE A 61 6.54 2.68 17.90
C ILE A 61 7.56 3.79 18.17
N PHE A 62 7.27 5.02 17.74
CA PHE A 62 8.14 6.18 17.94
C PHE A 62 8.35 6.48 19.44
N ASN A 63 7.28 6.57 20.23
CA ASN A 63 7.37 6.83 21.67
C ASN A 63 8.18 5.77 22.45
N ASN A 64 8.17 4.52 21.98
CA ASN A 64 8.89 3.43 22.63
C ASN A 64 10.34 3.29 22.14
N THR A 65 10.69 3.84 20.97
CA THR A 65 11.99 3.60 20.31
C THR A 65 12.90 4.83 20.34
N VAL A 66 12.34 6.04 20.21
CA VAL A 66 13.11 7.29 20.12
C VAL A 66 12.92 8.08 21.41
N THR A 67 13.59 7.65 22.46
CA THR A 67 13.52 8.26 23.81
C THR A 67 14.63 9.27 24.08
N GLU A 68 15.75 9.21 23.36
CA GLU A 68 16.90 10.09 23.59
C GLU A 68 17.08 11.12 22.47
N GLN A 69 17.63 12.29 22.82
CA GLN A 69 17.86 13.40 21.90
C GLN A 69 19.36 13.68 21.80
N GLY A 70 19.91 13.74 20.58
CA GLY A 70 21.33 14.01 20.32
C GLY A 70 22.03 12.87 19.56
N PRO A 71 23.38 12.82 19.56
CA PRO A 71 24.16 11.82 18.82
C PRO A 71 23.85 10.36 19.20
N GLU A 72 23.39 10.14 20.44
CA GLU A 72 23.01 8.80 20.96
C GLU A 72 21.67 8.30 20.41
N SER A 73 20.91 9.14 19.70
CA SER A 73 19.66 8.73 19.05
C SER A 73 19.86 7.98 17.73
N LEU A 74 21.07 7.96 17.15
CA LEU A 74 21.33 7.31 15.85
C LEU A 74 20.97 5.80 15.82
N PRO A 75 21.32 4.98 16.83
CA PRO A 75 20.92 3.57 16.88
C PRO A 75 19.40 3.37 17.09
N GLN A 76 18.75 4.32 17.77
CA GLN A 76 17.31 4.33 17.99
C GLN A 76 16.56 4.60 16.68
N TRP A 77 17.06 5.54 15.86
CA TRP A 77 16.55 5.79 14.51
C TRP A 77 16.72 4.59 13.59
N GLU A 78 17.87 3.90 13.64
CA GLU A 78 18.08 2.66 12.88
C GLU A 78 17.05 1.59 13.27
N THR A 79 16.82 1.41 14.57
CA THR A 79 15.81 0.46 15.09
C THR A 79 14.40 0.82 14.62
N PHE A 80 14.06 2.11 14.62
CA PHE A 80 12.76 2.61 14.12
C PHE A 80 12.56 2.28 12.62
N TRP A 81 13.60 2.48 11.80
CA TRP A 81 13.55 2.13 10.38
C TRP A 81 13.51 0.61 10.15
N LEU A 82 14.18 -0.19 10.97
CA LEU A 82 14.10 -1.65 10.91
C LEU A 82 12.71 -2.17 11.29
N VAL A 83 12.07 -1.60 12.31
CA VAL A 83 10.70 -1.95 12.70
C VAL A 83 9.73 -1.61 11.57
N SER A 84 9.85 -0.44 10.95
CA SER A 84 8.99 -0.08 9.80
C SER A 84 9.23 -0.97 8.58
N ALA A 85 10.48 -1.36 8.30
CA ALA A 85 10.80 -2.35 7.28
C ALA A 85 10.19 -3.73 7.60
N GLY A 86 10.20 -4.15 8.87
CA GLY A 86 9.56 -5.37 9.34
C GLY A 86 8.04 -5.37 9.12
N VAL A 87 7.36 -4.27 9.46
CA VAL A 87 5.92 -4.11 9.19
C VAL A 87 5.63 -4.19 7.69
N ALA A 88 6.44 -3.53 6.85
CA ALA A 88 6.30 -3.59 5.40
C ALA A 88 6.50 -5.02 4.84
N ALA A 89 7.44 -5.78 5.41
CA ALA A 89 7.68 -7.18 5.05
C ALA A 89 6.48 -8.07 5.42
N VAL A 90 5.92 -7.91 6.62
CA VAL A 90 4.72 -8.64 7.07
C VAL A 90 3.53 -8.34 6.15
N VAL A 91 3.29 -7.07 5.83
CA VAL A 91 2.22 -6.66 4.90
C VAL A 91 2.47 -7.22 3.50
N SER A 92 3.72 -7.25 3.02
CA SER A 92 4.07 -7.86 1.72
C SER A 92 3.78 -9.36 1.70
N VAL A 93 4.15 -10.09 2.75
CA VAL A 93 3.86 -11.53 2.86
C VAL A 93 2.34 -11.75 2.91
N PHE A 94 1.61 -10.94 3.68
CA PHE A 94 0.15 -11.01 3.75
C PHE A 94 -0.48 -10.78 2.36
N PHE A 95 0.01 -9.78 1.62
CA PHE A 95 -0.43 -9.52 0.25
C PHE A 95 -0.18 -10.73 -0.65
N LEU A 96 1.02 -11.33 -0.63
CA LEU A 96 1.32 -12.50 -1.47
C LEU A 96 0.43 -13.71 -1.16
N ILE A 97 0.03 -13.91 0.10
CA ILE A 97 -0.83 -15.04 0.49
C ILE A 97 -2.29 -14.79 0.12
N PHE A 98 -2.81 -13.59 0.39
CA PHE A 98 -4.23 -13.27 0.23
C PHE A 98 -4.60 -12.74 -1.16
N PHE A 99 -3.64 -12.21 -1.92
CA PHE A 99 -3.87 -11.70 -3.26
C PHE A 99 -4.04 -12.86 -4.25
N ARG A 100 -5.28 -13.32 -4.40
CA ARG A 100 -5.70 -14.22 -5.47
C ARG A 100 -6.35 -13.41 -6.59
N ASP A 101 -5.76 -13.47 -7.78
CA ASP A 101 -6.28 -12.79 -8.97
C ASP A 101 -7.43 -13.59 -9.61
N ASP A 102 -8.67 -13.20 -9.30
CA ASP A 102 -9.87 -13.78 -9.88
C ASP A 102 -10.26 -13.15 -11.23
N ILE A 103 -9.59 -12.06 -11.66
CA ILE A 103 -9.93 -11.34 -12.91
C ILE A 103 -9.57 -12.20 -14.14
N SER A 104 -8.47 -12.95 -14.08
CA SER A 104 -8.00 -13.83 -15.16
C SER A 104 -8.98 -14.96 -15.49
N LYS A 105 -9.61 -15.56 -14.48
CA LYS A 105 -10.57 -16.68 -14.66
C LYS A 105 -11.84 -16.23 -15.39
N ARG A 106 -12.38 -15.07 -15.03
CA ARG A 106 -13.66 -14.57 -15.58
C ARG A 106 -13.58 -14.23 -17.07
N LYS A 107 -12.42 -13.78 -17.57
CA LYS A 107 -12.20 -13.48 -19.00
C LYS A 107 -12.17 -14.76 -19.84
N THR A 108 -11.58 -15.83 -19.30
CA THR A 108 -11.50 -17.14 -19.94
C THR A 108 -12.88 -17.78 -20.11
N ASP A 109 -13.70 -17.76 -19.06
CA ASP A 109 -15.07 -18.31 -19.10
C ASP A 109 -16.00 -17.58 -20.08
N LEU A 110 -15.92 -16.25 -20.15
CA LEU A 110 -16.69 -15.45 -21.11
C LEU A 110 -16.28 -15.75 -22.56
N THR A 111 -15.00 -16.02 -22.80
CA THR A 111 -14.49 -16.33 -24.15
C THR A 111 -14.91 -17.73 -24.57
N LEU A 112 -14.86 -18.71 -23.66
CA LEU A 112 -15.34 -20.07 -23.90
C LEU A 112 -16.86 -20.12 -24.13
N LYS A 113 -17.64 -19.34 -23.38
CA LYS A 113 -19.10 -19.24 -23.57
C LYS A 113 -19.47 -18.62 -24.91
N LYS A 114 -18.70 -17.65 -25.39
CA LYS A 114 -18.90 -16.99 -26.70
C LYS A 114 -18.39 -17.83 -27.87
N ALA A 115 -17.44 -18.73 -27.65
CA ALA A 115 -16.96 -19.68 -28.65
C ALA A 115 -17.90 -20.89 -28.82
N ASN A 116 -18.75 -21.18 -27.83
CA ASN A 116 -19.72 -22.28 -27.83
C ASN A 116 -21.18 -21.86 -28.10
N SER A 117 -21.44 -20.60 -28.48
CA SER A 117 -22.76 -20.12 -28.94
C SER A 117 -22.69 -19.67 -30.39
#